data_AF-A0A3M2C764-F1
#
_entry.id   AF-A0A3M2C764-F1
#
_cell.length_a   1.000
_cell.length_b   1.000
_cell.length_c   1.000
_cell.angle_alpha   90.00
_cell.angle_beta   90.00
_cell.angle_gamma   90.00
#
_symmetry.space_group_name_H-M   'P 1'
#
loop_
_entity.id
_entity.type
_entity.pdbx_description
1 polymer ?
#
loop_
_entity_poly.entity_id
_entity_poly.type
_entity_poly.pdbx_seq_one_letter_code
_entity_poly.pdbx_strand_id
1 'polypeptide(L)'
;MAIRILVTGGTFDKEYDELRGVLSFRETHVPDMLRLGRCRVDVTVETLMMIDSLDMSDEQRQAIAERCRGVPEECIVITHGTDTMVDTARVVAQADVGKTVVLTGAMIPYAFGSSDGMFNLGSAVSFAQALPPGVYVAMNGRWFDWNNVRKNRDTGVFEALR
;
A
#
# COMPACT_ATOMS: atom_id res chain seq x y z
N MET A 1 3.47 -12.01 -15.79
CA MET A 1 3.56 -10.57 -15.49
C MET A 1 4.09 -10.47 -14.08
N ALA A 2 5.27 -9.87 -13.90
CA ALA A 2 5.87 -9.69 -12.58
C ALA A 2 5.33 -8.42 -11.92
N ILE A 3 5.17 -8.43 -10.61
CA ILE A 3 4.72 -7.28 -9.81
C ILE A 3 5.81 -6.90 -8.80
N ARG A 4 6.12 -5.61 -8.74
CA ARG A 4 6.92 -5.05 -7.64
C ARG A 4 6.00 -4.70 -6.48
N ILE A 5 6.30 -5.16 -5.27
CA ILE A 5 5.64 -4.69 -4.05
C ILE A 5 6.61 -3.81 -3.27
N LEU A 6 6.32 -2.52 -3.18
CA LEU A 6 7.09 -1.55 -2.40
C LEU A 6 6.44 -1.39 -1.03
N VAL A 7 7.15 -1.77 0.02
CA VAL A 7 6.68 -1.62 1.40
C VAL A 7 7.16 -0.29 1.96
N THR A 8 6.22 0.52 2.46
CA THR A 8 6.50 1.81 3.11
C THR A 8 6.09 1.83 4.59
N GLY A 9 5.71 0.68 5.14
CA GLY A 9 5.17 0.52 6.50
C GLY A 9 3.65 0.67 6.56
N GLY A 10 3.18 1.51 7.49
CA GLY A 10 1.75 1.62 7.78
C GLY A 10 1.17 0.45 8.56
N THR A 11 -0.15 0.43 8.73
CA THR A 11 -0.83 -0.51 9.64
C THR A 11 -0.53 -1.98 9.36
N PHE A 12 -0.22 -2.35 8.11
CA PHE A 12 0.18 -3.72 7.76
C PHE A 12 1.27 -4.27 8.67
N ASP A 13 2.27 -3.46 8.98
CA ASP A 13 3.52 -3.91 9.60
C ASP A 13 3.69 -3.40 11.05
N LYS A 14 2.60 -2.91 11.66
CA LYS A 14 2.57 -2.55 13.08
C LYS A 14 2.45 -3.81 13.94
N GLU A 15 3.37 -3.97 14.87
CA GLU A 15 3.33 -4.98 15.92
C GLU A 15 3.16 -4.31 17.29
N TYR A 16 2.54 -5.01 18.23
CA TYR A 16 2.43 -4.55 19.62
C TYR A 16 3.68 -4.95 20.41
N ASP A 17 4.47 -3.96 20.84
CA ASP A 17 5.57 -4.16 21.77
C ASP A 17 5.00 -4.27 23.19
N GLU A 18 4.85 -5.50 23.69
CA GLU A 18 4.32 -5.79 25.03
C GLU A 18 5.17 -5.21 26.16
N LEU A 19 6.47 -5.00 25.93
CA LEU A 19 7.38 -4.47 26.94
C LEU A 19 7.17 -2.98 27.15
N ARG A 20 6.87 -2.26 26.07
CA ARG A 20 6.68 -0.79 26.07
C ARG A 20 5.22 -0.36 25.99
N GLY A 21 4.31 -1.27 25.66
CA GLY A 21 2.89 -1.00 25.48
C GLY A 21 2.59 -0.10 24.26
N VAL A 22 3.44 -0.14 23.22
CA VAL A 22 3.31 0.72 22.03
C VAL A 22 3.30 -0.09 20.75
N LEU A 23 2.68 0.46 19.70
CA LEU A 23 2.79 -0.10 18.36
C LEU A 23 4.11 0.34 17.73
N SER A 24 4.86 -0.60 17.15
CA SER A 24 6.16 -0.35 16.51
C SER A 24 6.30 -1.14 15.20
N PHE A 25 7.26 -0.74 14.38
CA PHE A 25 7.63 -1.46 13.16
C PHE A 25 8.87 -2.31 13.41
N ARG A 26 8.87 -3.58 12.99
CA ARG A 26 10.07 -4.44 13.03
C ARG A 26 10.44 -4.93 11.63
N GLU A 27 9.62 -5.79 11.08
CA GLU A 27 9.77 -6.37 9.75
C GLU A 27 8.43 -6.29 9.03
N THR A 28 8.44 -6.47 7.70
CA THR A 28 7.19 -6.50 6.95
C THR A 28 6.54 -7.87 6.99
N HIS A 29 5.23 -7.91 7.12
CA HIS A 29 4.45 -9.14 7.05
C HIS A 29 4.04 -9.54 5.62
N VAL A 30 4.29 -8.68 4.63
CA VAL A 30 3.85 -8.89 3.24
C VAL A 30 4.27 -10.25 2.67
N PRO A 31 5.52 -10.73 2.81
CA PRO A 31 5.91 -12.07 2.33
C PRO A 31 5.06 -13.20 2.92
N ASP A 32 4.77 -13.16 4.22
CA ASP A 32 3.93 -14.15 4.88
C ASP A 32 2.47 -14.06 4.44
N MET A 33 1.97 -12.85 4.24
CA MET A 33 0.62 -12.63 3.72
C MET A 33 0.46 -13.22 2.32
N LEU A 34 1.45 -13.04 1.45
CA LEU A 34 1.45 -13.62 0.10
C LEU A 34 1.48 -15.15 0.14
N ARG A 35 2.28 -15.74 1.05
CA ARG A 35 2.36 -17.18 1.26
C ARG A 35 1.02 -17.75 1.75
N LEU A 36 0.41 -17.14 2.76
CA LEU A 36 -0.89 -17.55 3.33
C LEU A 36 -2.05 -17.36 2.34
N GLY A 37 -2.01 -16.28 1.56
CA GLY A 37 -2.95 -16.04 0.46
C GLY A 37 -2.75 -16.99 -0.73
N ARG A 38 -1.73 -17.85 -0.70
CA ARG A 38 -1.32 -18.75 -1.80
C ARG A 38 -1.14 -17.99 -3.12
N CYS A 39 -0.55 -16.80 -3.04
CA CYS A 39 -0.28 -15.99 -4.21
C CYS A 39 0.59 -16.76 -5.21
N ARG A 40 0.20 -16.75 -6.48
CA ARG A 40 0.94 -17.39 -7.59
C ARG A 40 1.50 -16.40 -8.60
N VAL A 41 1.29 -15.11 -8.35
CA VAL A 41 1.87 -14.06 -9.17
C VAL A 41 3.36 -13.98 -8.85
N ASP A 42 4.17 -13.75 -9.88
CA ASP A 42 5.58 -13.48 -9.71
C ASP A 42 5.75 -12.11 -9.04
N VAL A 43 6.17 -12.09 -7.78
CA VAL A 43 6.22 -10.91 -6.93
C VAL A 43 7.61 -10.71 -6.38
N THR A 44 8.16 -9.50 -6.56
CA THR A 44 9.37 -9.07 -5.84
C THR A 44 8.98 -8.07 -4.78
N VAL A 45 9.19 -8.42 -3.51
CA VAL A 45 8.93 -7.55 -2.37
C VAL A 45 10.19 -6.77 -2.03
N GLU A 46 10.06 -5.46 -1.87
CA GLU A 46 11.13 -4.57 -1.48
C GLU A 46 10.65 -3.64 -0.37
N THR A 47 11.34 -3.69 0.77
CA THR A 47 11.10 -2.74 1.87
C THR A 47 11.86 -1.46 1.59
N LEU A 48 11.13 -0.42 1.17
CA LEU A 48 11.70 0.90 0.89
C LEU A 48 11.85 1.72 2.18
N MET A 49 10.86 1.62 3.07
CA MET A 49 10.85 2.27 4.37
C MET A 49 9.81 1.63 5.30
N MET A 50 9.86 1.94 6.59
CA MET A 50 8.93 1.42 7.60
C MET A 50 8.49 2.58 8.51
N ILE A 51 7.57 3.41 8.02
CA ILE A 51 7.20 4.68 8.67
C ILE A 51 5.68 4.75 8.86
N ASP A 52 5.23 5.46 9.89
CA ASP A 52 3.84 5.84 10.00
C ASP A 52 3.50 6.89 8.92
N SER A 53 2.37 6.70 8.23
CA SER A 53 1.93 7.64 7.19
C SER A 53 1.78 9.09 7.70
N LEU A 54 1.52 9.30 8.99
CA LEU A 54 1.43 10.63 9.59
C LEU A 54 2.80 11.31 9.75
N ASP A 55 3.88 10.53 9.86
CA ASP A 55 5.25 11.01 10.00
C ASP A 55 5.98 11.09 8.64
N MET A 56 5.31 10.69 7.55
CA MET A 56 5.92 10.65 6.22
C MET A 56 6.09 12.05 5.64
N SER A 57 7.33 12.40 5.27
CA SER A 57 7.69 13.67 4.64
C SER A 57 7.49 13.66 3.11
N ASP A 58 7.53 14.84 2.49
CA ASP A 58 7.38 14.96 1.04
C ASP A 58 8.59 14.38 0.28
N GLU A 59 9.79 14.47 0.85
CA GLU A 59 11.00 13.82 0.30
C GLU A 59 10.84 12.30 0.27
N GLN A 60 10.20 11.71 1.29
CA GLN A 60 9.93 10.28 1.34
C GLN A 60 8.86 9.88 0.31
N ARG A 61 7.81 10.68 0.11
CA ARG A 61 6.83 10.48 -0.97
C ARG A 61 7.50 10.55 -2.35
N GLN A 62 8.42 11.49 -2.53
CA GLN A 62 9.18 11.62 -3.76
C GLN A 62 10.10 10.40 -4.00
N ALA A 63 10.74 9.88 -2.95
CA ALA A 63 11.53 8.65 -3.04
C ALA A 63 10.68 7.44 -3.46
N ILE A 64 9.44 7.33 -3.00
CA ILE A 64 8.49 6.30 -3.45
C ILE A 64 8.21 6.44 -4.95
N ALA A 65 7.94 7.65 -5.42
CA ALA A 65 7.66 7.93 -6.83
C ALA A 65 8.88 7.64 -7.74
N GLU A 66 10.07 8.05 -7.31
CA GLU A 66 11.33 7.73 -7.99
C GLU A 66 11.57 6.23 -8.05
N ARG A 67 11.28 5.52 -6.95
CA ARG A 67 11.42 4.07 -6.94
C ARG A 67 10.47 3.39 -7.91
N CYS A 68 9.22 3.87 -8.02
CA CYS A 68 8.26 3.36 -9.01
C CYS A 68 8.78 3.49 -10.45
N ARG A 69 9.47 4.60 -10.75
CA ARG A 69 10.11 4.81 -12.05
C ARG A 69 11.28 3.85 -12.28
N GLY A 70 12.11 3.65 -11.26
CA GLY A 70 13.39 2.94 -11.38
C GLY A 70 13.32 1.40 -11.35
N VAL A 71 12.19 0.81 -10.94
CA VAL A 71 12.01 -0.65 -10.97
C VAL A 71 11.69 -1.13 -12.39
N PRO A 72 12.03 -2.37 -12.79
CA PRO A 72 11.75 -2.85 -14.14
C PRO A 72 10.31 -3.31 -14.35
N GLU A 73 9.54 -3.56 -13.29
CA GLU A 73 8.16 -4.05 -13.41
C GLU A 73 7.19 -2.94 -13.86
N GLU A 74 6.25 -3.31 -14.73
CA GLU A 74 5.16 -2.45 -15.23
C GLU A 74 3.98 -2.34 -14.26
N CYS A 75 3.90 -3.27 -13.30
CA CYS A 75 2.84 -3.34 -12.31
C CYS A 75 3.45 -3.24 -10.91
N ILE A 76 2.97 -2.30 -10.12
CA ILE A 76 3.51 -1.96 -8.81
C ILE A 76 2.37 -1.93 -7.80
N VAL A 77 2.58 -2.56 -6.65
CA VAL A 77 1.73 -2.41 -5.47
C VAL A 77 2.54 -1.72 -4.39
N ILE A 78 1.95 -0.75 -3.71
CA ILE A 78 2.58 -0.04 -2.60
C ILE A 78 1.76 -0.31 -1.35
N THR A 79 2.37 -0.91 -0.32
CA THR A 79 1.73 -0.99 1.00
C THR A 79 2.05 0.26 1.80
N HIS A 80 1.00 0.93 2.29
CA HIS A 80 1.09 2.26 2.88
C HIS A 80 0.13 2.43 4.06
N GLY A 81 0.47 3.33 4.99
CA GLY A 81 -0.46 3.75 6.06
C GLY A 81 -1.65 4.53 5.51
N THR A 82 -2.84 4.32 6.07
CA THR A 82 -4.08 4.80 5.44
C THR A 82 -4.31 6.31 5.59
N ASP A 83 -3.67 6.98 6.53
CA ASP A 83 -3.96 8.39 6.84
C ASP A 83 -3.51 9.38 5.78
N THR A 84 -2.35 9.14 5.14
CA THR A 84 -1.81 10.02 4.08
C THR A 84 -1.61 9.29 2.75
N MET A 85 -2.20 8.10 2.59
CA MET A 85 -2.09 7.29 1.36
C MET A 85 -2.50 8.05 0.10
N VAL A 86 -3.58 8.84 0.18
CA VAL A 86 -4.08 9.63 -0.96
C VAL A 86 -3.09 10.73 -1.35
N ASP A 87 -2.35 11.27 -0.39
CA ASP A 87 -1.33 12.29 -0.65
C ASP A 87 -0.11 11.68 -1.35
N THR A 88 0.32 10.49 -0.91
CA THR A 88 1.36 9.72 -1.60
C THR A 88 0.92 9.31 -3.00
N ALA A 89 -0.33 8.86 -3.18
CA ALA A 89 -0.88 8.52 -4.49
C ALA A 89 -0.82 9.70 -5.46
N ARG A 90 -1.09 10.92 -4.98
CA ARG A 90 -1.00 12.15 -5.77
C ARG A 90 0.44 12.43 -6.22
N VAL A 91 1.42 12.31 -5.33
CA VAL A 91 2.85 12.50 -5.68
C VAL A 91 3.30 11.48 -6.72
N VAL A 92 2.94 10.20 -6.55
CA VAL A 92 3.26 9.14 -7.50
C VAL A 92 2.59 9.37 -8.86
N ALA A 93 1.35 9.84 -8.88
CA ALA A 93 0.65 10.16 -10.12
C ALA A 93 1.30 11.33 -10.88
N GLN A 94 1.75 12.36 -10.16
CA GLN A 94 2.46 13.51 -10.75
C GLN A 94 3.82 13.15 -11.33
N ALA A 95 4.44 12.06 -10.87
CA ALA A 95 5.70 11.57 -11.40
C ALA A 95 5.57 10.90 -12.78
N ASP A 96 4.34 10.64 -13.25
CA ASP A 96 4.00 10.11 -14.58
C ASP A 96 4.91 8.96 -15.03
N VAL A 97 4.94 7.89 -14.22
CA VAL A 97 5.87 6.78 -14.42
C VAL A 97 5.48 5.83 -15.56
N GLY A 98 4.32 6.04 -16.20
CA GLY A 98 3.84 5.22 -17.32
C GLY A 98 3.43 3.78 -16.98
N LYS A 99 3.21 3.49 -15.70
CA LYS A 99 2.99 2.13 -15.15
C LYS A 99 1.66 2.02 -14.40
N THR A 100 1.23 0.79 -14.12
CA THR A 100 0.09 0.56 -13.22
C THR A 100 0.58 0.51 -11.78
N VAL A 101 0.20 1.51 -10.97
CA VAL A 101 0.57 1.60 -9.55
C VAL A 101 -0.67 1.56 -8.67
N VAL A 102 -0.73 0.61 -7.74
CA VAL A 102 -1.86 0.45 -6.81
C VAL A 102 -1.37 0.61 -5.37
N LEU A 103 -1.83 1.66 -4.69
CA LEU A 103 -1.59 1.85 -3.26
C LEU A 103 -2.67 1.12 -2.46
N THR A 104 -2.26 0.44 -1.40
CA THR A 104 -3.17 -0.29 -0.50
C THR A 104 -2.68 -0.20 0.94
N GLY A 105 -3.60 -0.45 1.88
CA GLY A 105 -3.33 -0.38 3.32
C GLY A 105 -4.20 -1.34 4.11
N ALA A 106 -4.13 -1.20 5.42
CA ALA A 106 -5.01 -1.87 6.37
C ALA A 106 -5.48 -0.88 7.43
N MET A 107 -6.68 -1.09 7.96
CA MET A 107 -7.18 -0.37 9.13
C MET A 107 -6.84 -1.10 10.43
N ILE A 108 -6.67 -2.43 10.38
CA ILE A 108 -6.34 -3.28 11.53
C ILE A 108 -4.96 -3.92 11.32
N PRO A 109 -4.03 -3.84 12.29
CA PRO A 109 -2.71 -4.45 12.15
C PRO A 109 -2.76 -5.94 11.84
N TYR A 110 -1.87 -6.41 10.97
CA TYR A 110 -1.86 -7.81 10.55
C TYR A 110 -1.64 -8.77 11.74
N ALA A 111 -0.77 -8.39 12.67
CA ALA A 111 -0.47 -9.16 13.88
C ALA A 111 -1.69 -9.45 14.77
N PHE A 112 -2.81 -8.73 14.60
CA PHE A 112 -4.01 -8.87 15.44
C PHE A 112 -4.98 -9.96 14.92
N GLY A 113 -4.63 -10.67 13.84
CA GLY A 113 -5.33 -11.87 13.35
C GLY A 113 -6.65 -11.63 12.60
N SER A 114 -7.35 -10.53 12.88
CA SER A 114 -8.61 -10.12 12.22
C SER A 114 -8.42 -8.98 11.21
N SER A 115 -7.22 -8.88 10.62
CA SER A 115 -6.84 -7.77 9.76
C SER A 115 -7.56 -7.78 8.40
N ASP A 116 -8.03 -6.61 7.98
CA ASP A 116 -8.51 -6.34 6.62
C ASP A 116 -7.37 -6.33 5.57
N GLY A 117 -6.12 -6.31 6.02
CA GLY A 117 -4.94 -6.23 5.17
C GLY A 117 -4.81 -7.38 4.17
N MET A 118 -5.13 -8.62 4.56
CA MET A 118 -4.98 -9.77 3.65
C MET A 118 -5.93 -9.65 2.45
N PHE A 119 -7.15 -9.18 2.70
CA PHE A 119 -8.14 -8.92 1.66
C PHE A 119 -7.74 -7.74 0.78
N ASN A 120 -7.28 -6.63 1.36
CA ASN A 120 -6.87 -5.45 0.61
C ASN A 120 -5.62 -5.72 -0.25
N LEU A 121 -4.61 -6.43 0.28
CA LEU A 121 -3.41 -6.81 -0.47
C LEU A 121 -3.75 -7.72 -1.67
N GLY A 122 -4.58 -8.74 -1.46
CA GLY A 122 -5.04 -9.62 -2.54
C GLY A 122 -5.81 -8.86 -3.63
N SER A 123 -6.64 -7.89 -3.22
CA SER A 123 -7.36 -7.00 -4.15
C SER A 123 -6.38 -6.13 -4.94
N ALA A 124 -5.40 -5.51 -4.28
CA ALA A 124 -4.40 -4.65 -4.91
C ALA A 124 -3.56 -5.40 -5.96
N VAL A 125 -3.11 -6.62 -5.64
CA VAL A 125 -2.40 -7.50 -6.59
C VAL A 125 -3.29 -7.84 -7.80
N SER A 126 -4.59 -8.04 -7.58
CA SER A 126 -5.53 -8.32 -8.68
C SER A 126 -5.75 -7.10 -9.57
N PHE A 127 -5.94 -5.92 -8.98
CA PHE A 127 -6.13 -4.67 -9.72
C PHE A 127 -4.89 -4.22 -10.48
N ALA A 128 -3.70 -4.43 -9.93
CA ALA A 128 -2.44 -4.14 -10.62
C ALA A 128 -2.29 -4.90 -11.95
N GLN A 129 -2.90 -6.08 -12.07
CA GLN A 129 -2.91 -6.88 -13.30
C GLN A 129 -4.05 -6.53 -14.27
N ALA A 130 -5.16 -6.02 -13.73
CA ALA A 130 -6.40 -5.83 -14.49
C ALA A 130 -6.57 -4.39 -15.02
N LEU A 131 -5.98 -3.40 -14.35
CA LEU A 131 -6.13 -1.99 -14.69
C LEU A 131 -5.05 -1.53 -15.68
N PRO A 132 -5.38 -0.59 -16.59
CA PRO A 132 -4.40 0.03 -17.46
C PRO A 132 -3.37 0.84 -16.66
N PRO A 133 -2.27 1.30 -17.30
CA PRO A 133 -1.33 2.23 -16.67
C PRO A 133 -2.05 3.44 -16.06
N GLY A 134 -1.70 3.75 -14.81
CA GLY A 134 -2.41 4.70 -13.97
C GLY A 134 -2.09 4.48 -12.49
N VAL A 135 -2.51 5.42 -11.64
CA VAL A 135 -2.31 5.35 -10.19
C VAL A 135 -3.65 5.21 -9.48
N TYR A 136 -3.76 4.20 -8.64
CA TYR A 136 -5.00 3.81 -8.00
C TYR A 136 -4.82 3.60 -6.50
N VAL A 137 -5.90 3.75 -5.75
CA VAL A 137 -6.02 3.32 -4.36
C VAL A 137 -6.95 2.11 -4.30
N ALA A 138 -6.53 1.03 -3.67
CA ALA A 138 -7.31 -0.18 -3.47
C ALA A 138 -7.60 -0.41 -1.99
N MET A 139 -8.85 -0.25 -1.59
CA MET A 139 -9.32 -0.42 -0.22
C MET A 139 -10.77 -0.89 -0.22
N ASN A 140 -11.17 -1.65 0.80
CA ASN A 140 -12.57 -2.06 1.01
C ASN A 140 -13.18 -2.80 -0.21
N GLY A 141 -12.37 -3.56 -0.96
CA GLY A 141 -12.82 -4.35 -2.11
C GLY A 141 -13.11 -3.52 -3.37
N ARG A 142 -12.68 -2.25 -3.38
CA ARG A 142 -12.84 -1.32 -4.49
C ARG A 142 -11.48 -0.77 -4.89
N TRP A 143 -11.41 -0.27 -6.13
CA TRP A 143 -10.34 0.60 -6.57
C TRP A 143 -10.91 1.99 -6.84
N PHE A 144 -10.04 3.00 -6.72
CA PHE A 144 -10.36 4.39 -6.98
C PHE A 144 -9.20 5.06 -7.72
N ASP A 145 -9.49 5.99 -8.61
CA ASP A 145 -8.47 6.88 -9.15
C ASP A 145 -7.86 7.74 -8.03
N TRP A 146 -6.55 7.96 -8.08
CA TRP A 146 -5.81 8.75 -7.10
C TRP A 146 -6.41 10.15 -6.84
N ASN A 147 -7.11 10.73 -7.82
CA ASN A 147 -7.73 12.05 -7.74
C ASN A 147 -9.22 12.03 -7.35
N ASN A 148 -9.84 10.86 -7.17
CA ASN A 148 -11.24 10.70 -6.83
C ASN A 148 -11.43 9.74 -5.65
N VAL A 149 -10.71 9.97 -4.56
CA VAL A 149 -10.78 9.15 -3.36
C VAL A 149 -10.44 9.95 -2.09
N ARG A 150 -11.08 9.60 -0.98
CA ARG A 150 -10.68 10.03 0.37
C ARG A 150 -10.88 8.91 1.38
N LYS A 151 -10.10 8.94 2.47
CA LYS A 151 -10.38 8.17 3.69
C LYS A 151 -11.43 8.93 4.50
N ASN A 152 -12.61 8.34 4.66
CA ASN A 152 -13.60 8.85 5.59
C ASN A 152 -13.19 8.44 7.01
N ARG A 153 -12.84 9.42 7.85
CA ARG A 153 -12.33 9.18 9.20
C ARG A 153 -13.43 8.78 10.19
N ASP A 154 -14.68 9.14 9.90
CA ASP A 154 -15.81 8.81 10.77
C ASP A 154 -16.24 7.35 10.62
N THR A 155 -16.10 6.79 9.41
CA THR A 155 -16.52 5.42 9.08
C THR A 155 -15.36 4.45 8.90
N GLY A 156 -14.13 4.96 8.73
CA GLY A 156 -12.93 4.15 8.51
C GLY A 156 -12.85 3.50 7.13
N VAL A 157 -13.67 3.94 6.15
CA VAL A 157 -13.66 3.40 4.78
C VAL A 157 -13.17 4.42 3.75
N PHE A 158 -12.73 3.94 2.60
CA PHE A 158 -12.40 4.78 1.45
C PHE A 158 -13.62 4.97 0.56
N GLU A 159 -13.86 6.21 0.15
CA GLU A 159 -15.01 6.60 -0.67
C GLU A 159 -14.60 7.56 -1.79
N ALA A 160 -15.37 7.56 -2.88
CA ALA A 160 -15.20 8.50 -3.98
C ALA A 160 -15.62 9.91 -3.55
N LEU A 161 -15.00 10.93 -4.15
CA LEU A 161 -15.35 12.33 -3.89
C LEU A 161 -16.63 12.78 -4.62
N ARG A 162 -17.00 12.07 -5.69
CA ARG A 162 -18.13 12.35 -6.58
C ARG A 162 -18.89 11.07 -6.90
#